data_AF-A0A4R3XAI3-F1
#
_entry.id   AF-A0A4R3XAI3-F1
#
_cell.length_a   1.000
_cell.length_b   1.000
_cell.length_c   1.000
_cell.angle_alpha   90.00
_cell.angle_beta   90.00
_cell.angle_gamma   90.00
#
_symmetry.space_group_name_H-M   'P 1'
#
loop_
_entity.id
_entity.type
_entity.pdbx_description
1 polymer ?
#
loop_
_entity_poly.entity_id
_entity_poly.type
_entity_poly.pdbx_seq_one_letter_code
_entity_poly.pdbx_strand_id
1 'polypeptide(L)'
;MGNHSIPMHWRYCGTKNPDKFLLETAFRFVTEFIGDVHRDDGFKKKVVRLPGSKISPSRARPGAGEMWIKLFSEYQGDECIIFPFSTAATPRGAVTFNFKQMEAHRAMCLKVNKLPADPTMMALHKCGNGHLGCCTPNHLYWGDGSSNAKDAHRHRIEGKPSCERSNPLRRTKVA
;
A
#
# COMPACT_ATOMS: atom_id res chain seq x y z
N MET A 1 22.98 -18.03 8.36
CA MET A 1 22.55 -16.72 7.81
C MET A 1 21.46 -16.16 8.74
N GLY A 2 21.76 -15.07 9.44
CA GLY A 2 20.93 -14.59 10.55
C GLY A 2 19.52 -14.18 10.10
N ASN A 3 18.50 -14.63 10.84
CA ASN A 3 17.12 -14.19 10.70
C ASN A 3 17.03 -12.70 11.08
N HIS A 4 17.40 -11.80 10.16
CA HIS A 4 17.22 -10.37 10.35
C HIS A 4 15.72 -10.08 10.30
N SER A 5 15.11 -9.90 11.48
CA SER A 5 13.73 -9.44 11.61
C SER A 5 13.55 -8.14 10.82
N ILE A 6 12.71 -8.19 9.78
CA ILE A 6 12.37 -7.04 8.94
C ILE A 6 11.78 -5.95 9.85
N PRO A 7 12.30 -4.71 9.84
CA PRO A 7 11.76 -3.62 10.65
C PRO A 7 10.26 -3.42 10.43
N MET A 8 9.51 -3.13 11.49
CA MET A 8 8.04 -3.03 11.43
C MET A 8 7.56 -2.02 10.37
N HIS A 9 8.25 -0.89 10.18
CA HIS A 9 7.90 0.14 9.19
C HIS A 9 8.00 -0.36 7.75
N TRP A 10 8.91 -1.29 7.46
CA TRP A 10 9.02 -1.91 6.14
C TRP A 10 7.70 -2.57 5.73
N ARG A 11 6.88 -2.97 6.71
CA ARG A 11 5.58 -3.58 6.45
C ARG A 11 4.58 -2.64 5.76
N TYR A 12 4.80 -1.34 5.87
CA TYR A 12 3.92 -0.31 5.38
C TYR A 12 4.49 0.45 4.17
N CYS A 13 5.73 0.14 3.76
CA CYS A 13 6.33 0.70 2.56
C CYS A 13 5.63 0.23 1.27
N GLY A 14 5.03 -0.96 1.30
CA GLY A 14 4.35 -1.54 0.14
C GLY A 14 5.28 -2.05 -0.97
N THR A 15 6.60 -2.00 -0.79
CA THR A 15 7.60 -2.51 -1.74
C THR A 15 8.76 -3.19 -1.00
N LYS A 16 9.48 -4.08 -1.70
CA LYS A 16 10.72 -4.69 -1.20
C LYS A 16 11.95 -3.82 -1.42
N ASN A 17 11.89 -2.88 -2.36
CA ASN A 17 12.98 -1.96 -2.70
C ASN A 17 12.57 -0.52 -2.39
N PRO A 18 12.28 -0.17 -1.12
CA PRO A 18 11.86 1.18 -0.79
C PRO A 18 13.04 2.14 -0.94
N ASP A 19 12.79 3.28 -1.57
CA ASP A 19 13.73 4.39 -1.51
C ASP A 19 13.68 5.07 -0.13
N LYS A 20 14.55 6.06 0.06
CA LYS A 20 14.62 6.80 1.32
C LYS A 20 13.28 7.44 1.69
N PHE A 21 12.56 7.99 0.72
CA PHE A 21 11.27 8.62 0.93
C PHE A 21 10.24 7.63 1.48
N LEU A 22 10.11 6.46 0.86
CA LEU A 22 9.17 5.43 1.26
C LEU A 22 9.49 4.89 2.67
N LEU A 23 10.76 4.71 2.99
CA LEU A 23 11.19 4.29 4.33
C LEU A 23 10.82 5.32 5.40
N GLU A 24 11.15 6.60 5.17
CA GLU A 24 10.83 7.69 6.10
C GLU A 24 9.32 7.88 6.26
N THR A 25 8.57 7.79 5.16
CA THR A 25 7.11 7.92 5.15
C THR A 25 6.46 6.77 5.91
N ALA A 26 6.92 5.54 5.68
CA ALA A 26 6.42 4.37 6.41
C ALA A 26 6.79 4.43 7.90
N PHE A 27 7.98 4.95 8.23
CA PHE A 27 8.39 5.17 9.61
C PHE A 27 7.47 6.17 10.30
N ARG A 28 7.23 7.33 9.68
CA ARG A 28 6.27 8.34 10.16
C ARG A 28 4.88 7.77 10.34
N PHE A 29 4.40 6.99 9.37
CA PHE A 29 3.10 6.32 9.47
C PHE A 29 3.03 5.40 10.71
N VAL A 30 4.07 4.61 10.96
CA VAL A 30 4.11 3.72 12.12
C VAL A 30 4.20 4.51 13.44
N THR A 31 5.08 5.50 13.53
CA THR A 31 5.32 6.25 14.76
C THR A 31 4.16 7.16 15.13
N GLU A 32 3.60 7.87 14.16
CA GLU A 32 2.54 8.86 14.38
C GLU A 32 1.15 8.22 14.47
N PHE A 33 0.89 7.15 13.71
CA PHE A 33 -0.47 6.63 13.54
C PHE A 33 -0.69 5.22 14.12
N ILE A 34 0.26 4.31 13.94
CA ILE A 34 0.15 2.95 14.50
C ILE A 34 0.52 2.94 15.99
N GLY A 35 1.45 3.79 16.43
CA GLY A 35 1.66 4.12 17.84
C GLY A 35 2.10 2.94 18.72
N ASP A 36 3.12 2.19 18.28
CA ASP A 36 3.84 1.18 19.08
C ASP A 36 5.36 1.47 19.17
N VAL A 37 5.81 2.67 18.79
CA VAL A 37 7.22 3.09 18.92
C VAL A 37 7.27 4.29 19.85
N HIS A 38 7.63 4.05 21.11
CA HIS A 38 7.85 5.11 22.10
C HIS A 38 8.92 6.08 21.59
N ARG A 39 8.65 7.39 21.67
CA ARG A 39 9.53 8.46 21.15
C ARG A 39 10.94 8.49 21.79
N ASP A 40 11.16 7.77 22.88
CA ASP A 40 12.42 7.80 23.65
C ASP A 40 13.34 6.59 23.45
N ASP A 41 12.91 5.55 22.71
CA ASP A 41 13.73 4.36 22.51
C ASP A 41 14.64 4.52 21.28
N GLY A 42 15.70 5.30 21.45
CA GLY A 42 16.77 5.43 20.47
C GLY A 42 17.23 4.06 19.97
N PHE A 43 17.10 3.83 18.65
CA PHE A 43 17.72 2.82 17.78
C PHE A 43 18.23 1.49 18.42
N LYS A 44 17.53 0.93 19.42
CA LYS A 44 17.89 -0.34 20.04
C LYS A 44 16.89 -1.39 19.61
N LYS A 45 17.37 -2.41 18.90
CA LYS A 45 16.63 -3.64 18.59
C LYS A 45 16.22 -4.34 19.90
N LYS A 46 15.14 -3.91 20.55
CA LYS A 46 14.48 -4.71 21.58
C LYS A 46 13.28 -5.40 20.95
N VAL A 47 13.40 -6.71 20.78
CA VAL A 47 12.26 -7.58 20.50
C VAL A 47 11.40 -7.56 21.76
N VAL A 48 10.29 -6.81 21.74
CA VAL A 48 9.30 -6.85 22.81
C VAL A 48 8.62 -8.22 22.77
N ARG A 49 8.93 -9.08 23.75
CA ARG A 49 8.16 -10.30 24.00
C ARG A 49 7.04 -9.95 24.99
N LEU A 50 5.80 -9.86 24.50
CA LEU A 50 4.64 -9.79 25.38
C LEU A 50 4.33 -11.20 25.91
N PRO A 51 4.21 -11.41 27.24
CA PRO A 51 3.75 -12.68 27.78
C PRO A 51 2.24 -12.82 27.51
N GLY A 52 1.87 -13.86 26.76
CA GLY A 52 0.52 -14.42 26.78
C GLY A 52 -0.58 -13.78 25.92
N SER A 53 -0.37 -12.67 25.20
CA SER A 53 -1.43 -12.06 24.37
C SER A 53 -1.34 -12.47 22.89
N LYS A 54 -2.38 -13.13 22.38
CA LYS A 54 -2.62 -13.31 20.94
C LYS A 54 -3.15 -12.00 20.34
N ILE A 55 -2.37 -10.91 20.38
CA ILE A 55 -2.77 -9.65 19.73
C ILE A 55 -1.91 -9.46 18.48
N SER A 56 -2.21 -10.20 17.42
CA SER A 56 -2.10 -9.56 16.11
C SER A 56 -3.35 -8.68 15.99
N PRO A 57 -3.25 -7.35 15.82
CA PRO A 57 -4.44 -6.54 15.60
C PRO A 57 -5.18 -7.13 14.40
N SER A 58 -6.36 -7.68 14.64
CA SER A 58 -7.12 -8.43 13.62
C SER A 58 -7.60 -7.53 12.49
N ARG A 59 -7.55 -6.21 12.70
CA ARG A 59 -7.93 -5.16 11.76
C ARG A 59 -7.02 -3.95 11.96
N ALA A 60 -6.73 -3.23 10.87
CA ALA A 60 -6.08 -1.93 10.94
C ALA A 60 -6.95 -0.96 11.77
N ARG A 61 -6.32 -0.03 12.50
CA ARG A 61 -7.05 1.03 13.22
C ARG A 61 -7.96 1.80 12.24
N PRO A 62 -9.17 2.22 12.66
CA PRO A 62 -10.01 3.10 11.84
C PRO A 62 -9.19 4.30 11.34
N GLY A 63 -9.33 4.65 10.06
CA GLY A 63 -8.56 5.74 9.43
C GLY A 63 -7.15 5.38 8.96
N ALA A 64 -6.62 4.19 9.28
CA ALA A 64 -5.26 3.79 8.87
C ALA A 64 -5.05 3.82 7.36
N GLY A 65 -6.03 3.31 6.59
CA GLY A 65 -5.96 3.31 5.14
C GLY A 65 -5.98 4.73 4.56
N GLU A 66 -6.80 5.62 5.11
CA GLU A 66 -6.89 7.01 4.66
C GLU A 66 -5.58 7.76 4.95
N MET A 67 -5.04 7.61 6.15
CA MET A 67 -3.78 8.24 6.53
C MET A 67 -2.62 7.72 5.69
N TRP A 68 -2.58 6.40 5.42
CA TRP A 68 -1.60 5.81 4.52
C TRP A 68 -1.68 6.44 3.12
N ILE A 69 -2.89 6.59 2.57
CA ILE A 69 -3.08 7.24 1.26
C ILE A 69 -2.58 8.70 1.29
N LYS A 70 -2.91 9.46 2.33
CA LYS A 70 -2.47 10.86 2.45
C LYS A 70 -0.94 10.97 2.45
N LEU A 71 -0.26 10.18 3.26
CA LEU A 71 1.21 10.23 3.37
C LEU A 71 1.91 9.76 2.09
N PHE A 72 1.47 8.65 1.51
CA PHE A 72 2.11 8.07 0.33
C PHE A 72 1.71 8.76 -0.99
N SER A 73 0.72 9.68 -0.96
CA SER A 73 0.31 10.44 -2.14
C SER A 73 1.38 11.39 -2.68
N GLU A 74 2.38 11.72 -1.86
CA GLU A 74 3.50 12.58 -2.24
C GLU A 74 4.61 11.82 -2.97
N TYR A 75 4.55 10.49 -3.03
CA TYR A 75 5.58 9.67 -3.66
C TYR A 75 5.65 9.91 -5.17
N GLN A 76 6.85 10.27 -5.66
CA GLN A 76 7.11 10.57 -7.07
C GLN A 76 7.89 9.48 -7.82
N GLY A 77 8.35 8.43 -7.14
CA GLY A 77 9.08 7.35 -7.79
C GLY A 77 8.18 6.43 -8.60
N ASP A 78 8.81 5.50 -9.33
CA ASP A 78 8.13 4.57 -10.24
C ASP A 78 7.94 3.16 -9.65
N GLU A 79 8.42 2.92 -8.43
CA GLU A 79 8.19 1.65 -7.75
C GLU A 79 6.71 1.43 -7.44
N CYS A 80 6.25 0.18 -7.60
CA CYS A 80 4.91 -0.23 -7.22
C CYS A 80 4.79 -0.29 -5.69
N ILE A 81 4.01 0.62 -5.09
CA ILE A 81 3.64 0.56 -3.66
C ILE A 81 2.33 -0.20 -3.50
N ILE A 82 2.39 -1.36 -2.85
CA ILE A 82 1.23 -2.22 -2.60
C ILE A 82 0.54 -1.81 -1.31
N PHE A 83 -0.78 -1.64 -1.39
CA PHE A 83 -1.58 -1.28 -0.22
C PHE A 83 -1.48 -2.35 0.89
N PRO A 84 -1.01 -1.99 2.10
CA PRO A 84 -0.64 -2.98 3.12
C PRO A 84 -1.85 -3.63 3.79
N PHE A 85 -3.03 -3.01 3.71
CA PHE A 85 -4.25 -3.50 4.35
C PHE A 85 -5.14 -4.35 3.43
N SER A 86 -4.58 -4.86 2.33
CA SER A 86 -5.29 -5.82 1.47
C SER A 86 -5.50 -7.16 2.18
N THR A 87 -6.63 -7.82 1.88
CA THR A 87 -6.96 -9.13 2.44
C THR A 87 -7.10 -10.17 1.33
N ALA A 88 -7.26 -11.45 1.67
CA ALA A 88 -7.56 -12.48 0.67
C ALA A 88 -8.90 -12.23 -0.04
N ALA A 89 -9.89 -11.70 0.68
CA ALA A 89 -11.20 -11.36 0.12
C ALA A 89 -11.17 -10.03 -0.69
N THR A 90 -10.27 -9.11 -0.32
CA THR A 90 -10.10 -7.81 -0.98
C THR A 90 -8.63 -7.61 -1.40
N PRO A 91 -8.17 -8.29 -2.46
CA PRO A 91 -6.75 -8.31 -2.84
C PRO A 91 -6.21 -6.93 -3.28
N ARG A 92 -7.09 -6.03 -3.74
CA ARG A 92 -6.74 -4.64 -4.05
C ARG A 92 -6.81 -3.68 -2.86
N GLY A 93 -7.31 -4.16 -1.72
CA GLY A 93 -7.60 -3.36 -0.54
C GLY A 93 -8.86 -2.52 -0.67
N ALA A 94 -9.49 -2.24 0.47
CA ALA A 94 -10.60 -1.31 0.60
C ALA A 94 -10.27 -0.27 1.67
N VAL A 95 -10.78 0.94 1.50
CA VAL A 95 -10.54 2.07 2.38
C VAL A 95 -11.78 2.96 2.47
N THR A 96 -12.04 3.50 3.65
CA THR A 96 -12.93 4.66 3.80
C THR A 96 -12.12 5.90 3.47
N PHE A 97 -12.48 6.62 2.41
CA PHE A 97 -11.85 7.88 2.02
C PHE A 97 -12.96 8.91 1.78
N ASN A 98 -12.85 10.09 2.39
CA ASN A 98 -13.91 11.12 2.38
C ASN A 98 -15.30 10.53 2.72
N PHE A 99 -15.38 9.80 3.83
CA PHE A 99 -16.61 9.16 4.35
C PHE A 99 -17.23 8.07 3.45
N LYS A 100 -16.58 7.68 2.34
CA LYS A 100 -17.07 6.64 1.43
C LYS A 100 -16.10 5.47 1.35
N GLN A 101 -16.64 4.24 1.40
CA GLN A 101 -15.87 3.02 1.15
C GLN A 101 -15.56 2.88 -0.35
N MET A 102 -14.30 2.63 -0.69
CA MET A 102 -13.86 2.39 -2.07
C MET A 102 -12.55 1.58 -2.12
N GLU A 103 -12.14 1.15 -3.31
CA GLU A 103 -10.83 0.50 -3.51
C GLU A 103 -9.68 1.48 -3.25
N ALA A 104 -8.60 0.99 -2.64
CA ALA A 104 -7.49 1.84 -2.18
C ALA A 104 -6.83 2.66 -3.31
N HIS A 105 -6.64 2.04 -4.48
CA HIS A 105 -6.07 2.71 -5.65
C HIS A 105 -7.00 3.82 -6.19
N ARG A 106 -8.32 3.66 -6.10
CA ARG A 106 -9.26 4.71 -6.50
C ARG A 106 -9.18 5.90 -5.56
N ALA A 107 -9.09 5.66 -4.25
CA ALA A 107 -8.89 6.70 -3.26
C ALA A 107 -7.55 7.44 -3.46
N MET A 108 -6.47 6.72 -3.79
CA MET A 108 -5.20 7.36 -4.17
C MET A 108 -5.35 8.20 -5.44
N CYS A 109 -5.99 7.66 -6.49
CA CYS A 109 -6.22 8.40 -7.74
C CYS A 109 -7.00 9.70 -7.49
N LEU A 110 -8.04 9.68 -6.65
CA LEU A 110 -8.79 10.87 -6.24
C LEU A 110 -7.93 11.88 -5.45
N LYS A 111 -6.94 11.40 -4.70
CA LYS A 111 -6.05 12.26 -3.89
C LYS A 111 -5.02 12.99 -4.76
N VAL A 112 -4.51 12.35 -5.80
CA VAL A 112 -3.36 12.85 -6.60
C VAL A 112 -3.77 13.48 -7.93
N ASN A 113 -4.87 13.03 -8.53
CA ASN A 113 -5.40 13.57 -9.77
C ASN A 113 -6.58 14.52 -9.50
N LYS A 114 -6.89 15.35 -10.49
CA LYS A 114 -8.17 16.08 -10.51
C LYS A 114 -9.34 15.09 -10.50
N LEU A 115 -10.52 15.55 -10.08
CA LEU A 115 -11.73 14.75 -10.18
C LEU A 115 -11.94 14.26 -11.62
N PRO A 116 -12.45 13.03 -11.81
CA PRO A 116 -12.72 12.53 -13.15
C PRO A 116 -13.74 13.43 -13.83
N ALA A 117 -13.59 13.62 -15.14
CA ALA A 117 -14.55 14.39 -15.94
C ALA A 117 -15.95 13.73 -15.93
N ASP A 118 -15.99 12.40 -15.80
CA ASP A 118 -17.21 11.60 -15.71
C ASP A 118 -17.15 10.67 -14.47
N PRO A 119 -18.19 10.63 -13.61
CA PRO A 119 -18.26 9.74 -12.44
C PRO A 119 -18.07 8.25 -12.74
N THR A 120 -18.38 7.81 -13.97
CA THR A 120 -18.25 6.42 -14.44
C THR A 120 -16.81 6.03 -14.77
N MET A 121 -15.89 7.00 -14.83
CA MET A 121 -14.47 6.71 -15.05
C MET A 121 -13.88 5.84 -13.94
N MET A 122 -12.97 4.97 -14.37
CA MET A 122 -12.23 4.04 -13.52
C MET A 122 -10.83 4.57 -13.25
N ALA A 123 -10.28 4.24 -12.08
CA ALA A 123 -8.88 4.48 -11.78
C ALA A 123 -8.06 3.33 -12.40
N LEU A 124 -7.30 3.65 -13.45
CA LEU A 124 -6.54 2.68 -14.24
C LEU A 124 -5.07 2.69 -13.85
N HIS A 125 -4.36 1.61 -14.20
CA HIS A 125 -2.96 1.39 -13.87
C HIS A 125 -2.09 1.32 -15.12
N LYS A 126 -1.19 2.29 -15.28
CA LYS A 126 -0.16 2.27 -16.34
C LYS A 126 0.88 1.16 -16.16
N CYS A 127 0.99 0.59 -14.95
CA CYS A 127 1.98 -0.43 -14.60
C CYS A 127 1.49 -1.87 -14.74
N GLY A 128 0.20 -2.11 -15.05
CA GLY A 128 -0.36 -3.46 -15.18
C GLY A 128 -0.49 -4.26 -13.85
N ASN A 129 -0.07 -3.67 -12.73
CA ASN A 129 -0.01 -4.30 -11.41
C ASN A 129 -1.19 -3.95 -10.49
N GLY A 130 -2.28 -3.40 -11.04
CA GLY A 130 -3.48 -3.06 -10.27
C GLY A 130 -4.14 -4.27 -9.59
N HIS A 131 -4.09 -5.44 -10.22
CA HIS A 131 -4.55 -6.71 -9.62
C HIS A 131 -3.75 -7.11 -8.37
N LEU A 132 -2.53 -6.61 -8.22
CA LEU A 132 -1.65 -6.88 -7.08
C LEU A 132 -1.85 -5.88 -5.93
N GLY A 133 -2.64 -4.82 -6.13
CA GLY A 133 -2.93 -3.79 -5.13
C GLY A 133 -2.03 -2.56 -5.22
N CYS A 134 -1.42 -2.30 -6.39
CA CYS A 134 -0.61 -1.09 -6.62
C CYS A 134 -1.43 0.19 -6.38
N CYS A 135 -0.84 1.10 -5.60
CA CYS A 135 -1.37 2.41 -5.25
C CYS A 135 -0.34 3.51 -5.47
N THR A 136 0.65 3.33 -6.36
CA THR A 136 1.63 4.36 -6.70
C THR A 136 0.93 5.54 -7.39
N PRO A 137 1.11 6.80 -6.93
CA PRO A 137 0.48 7.99 -7.52
C PRO A 137 0.65 8.07 -9.04
N ASN A 138 1.89 7.99 -9.51
CA ASN A 138 2.25 8.16 -10.92
C ASN A 138 1.79 7.00 -11.82
N HIS A 139 1.36 5.88 -11.25
CA HIS A 139 0.80 4.75 -12.00
C HIS A 139 -0.70 4.89 -12.25
N LEU A 140 -1.37 5.80 -11.54
CA LEU A 140 -2.83 5.92 -11.52
C LEU A 140 -3.31 7.08 -12.38
N TYR A 141 -4.38 6.84 -13.14
CA TYR A 141 -5.05 7.86 -13.92
C TYR A 141 -6.53 7.53 -14.15
N TRP A 142 -7.33 8.51 -14.55
CA TRP A 142 -8.73 8.29 -14.91
C TRP A 142 -8.86 7.82 -16.36
N GLY A 143 -9.66 6.78 -16.58
CA GLY A 143 -10.00 6.32 -17.92
C GLY A 143 -11.28 5.51 -17.97
N ASP A 144 -11.70 5.18 -19.18
CA ASP A 144 -12.89 4.40 -19.48
C ASP A 144 -12.56 2.91 -19.71
N GLY A 145 -13.59 2.12 -20.05
CA GLY A 145 -13.41 0.69 -20.36
C GLY A 145 -12.50 0.44 -21.55
N SER A 146 -12.54 1.30 -22.56
CA SER A 146 -11.67 1.21 -23.74
C SER A 146 -10.20 1.39 -23.37
N SER A 147 -9.91 2.41 -22.56
CA SER A 147 -8.56 2.69 -22.05
C SER A 147 -8.02 1.53 -21.20
N ASN A 148 -8.86 0.96 -20.33
CA ASN A 148 -8.50 -0.20 -19.53
C ASN A 148 -8.15 -1.43 -20.39
N ALA A 149 -8.93 -1.67 -21.46
CA ALA A 149 -8.67 -2.77 -22.39
C ALA A 149 -7.35 -2.56 -23.16
N LYS A 150 -7.07 -1.31 -23.59
CA LYS A 150 -5.80 -0.94 -24.25
C LYS A 150 -4.60 -1.16 -23.33
N ASP A 151 -4.68 -0.73 -22.07
CA ASP A 151 -3.63 -0.99 -21.07
C ASP A 151 -3.41 -2.48 -20.88
N ALA A 152 -4.49 -3.25 -20.71
CA ALA A 152 -4.39 -4.70 -20.55
C ALA A 152 -3.73 -5.37 -21.76
N HIS A 153 -4.03 -4.91 -22.98
CA HIS A 153 -3.40 -5.39 -24.20
C HIS A 153 -1.91 -5.03 -24.26
N ARG A 154 -1.55 -3.77 -23.99
CA ARG A 154 -0.15 -3.32 -23.95
C ARG A 154 0.69 -4.18 -23.00
N HIS A 155 0.20 -4.41 -21.78
CA HIS A 155 0.88 -5.25 -20.78
C HIS A 155 0.97 -6.74 -21.11
N ARG A 156 0.10 -7.25 -22.01
CA ARG A 156 0.23 -8.62 -22.53
C ARG A 156 1.37 -8.74 -23.53
N ILE A 157 1.66 -7.68 -24.28
CA ILE A 157 2.71 -7.66 -25.31
C ILE A 157 4.07 -7.29 -24.71
N GLU A 158 4.13 -6.17 -23.99
CA GLU A 158 5.37 -5.60 -23.45
C GLU A 158 5.80 -6.26 -22.13
N GLY A 159 4.89 -7.00 -21.50
CA GLY A 159 5.07 -7.49 -20.14
C GLY A 159 4.69 -6.44 -19.09
N LYS A 160 4.90 -6.81 -17.83
CA LYS A 160 4.64 -5.95 -16.66
C LYS A 160 5.94 -5.76 -15.90
N PRO A 161 6.20 -4.57 -15.34
CA PRO A 161 7.30 -4.40 -14.39
C PRO A 161 7.11 -5.39 -13.23
N SER A 162 8.20 -5.98 -12.76
CA SER A 162 8.16 -6.87 -11.61
C SER A 162 7.63 -6.08 -10.41
N CYS A 163 6.48 -6.47 -9.89
CA CYS A 163 6.13 -6.10 -8.53
C CYS A 163 5.93 -7.37 -7.72
N GLU A 164 6.72 -7.50 -6.66
CA GLU A 164 6.50 -8.57 -5.72
C GLU A 164 5.39 -8.13 -4.77
N ARG A 165 4.35 -8.95 -4.64
CA ARG A 165 3.36 -8.78 -3.57
C ARG A 165 4.03 -9.02 -2.21
N SER A 166 4.75 -8.03 -1.70
CA SER A 166 5.03 -7.97 -0.28
C SER A 166 3.79 -7.38 0.39
N ASN A 167 2.78 -8.22 0.64
CA ASN A 167 1.81 -7.93 1.70
C ASN A 167 2.33 -8.62 2.97
N PRO A 168 3.06 -7.90 3.84
CA PRO A 168 3.67 -8.46 5.03
C PRO A 168 2.66 -8.75 6.15
N LEU A 169 1.40 -8.32 5.98
CA LEU A 169 0.28 -8.67 6.86
C LEU A 169 -0.46 -9.93 6.38
N ARG A 170 -0.24 -10.36 5.13
CA ARG A 170 -0.79 -11.62 4.64
C ARG A 170 0.07 -12.77 5.18
N ARG A 171 -0.44 -13.50 6.17
CA ARG A 171 0.14 -14.79 6.54
C ARG A 171 0.16 -15.67 5.29
N THR A 172 1.34 -15.94 4.75
CA THR A 172 1.52 -17.14 3.95
C THR A 172 1.24 -18.31 4.88
N LYS A 173 0.29 -19.18 4.51
CA LYS A 173 0.30 -20.53 5.06
C LYS A 173 1.64 -21.12 4.62
N VAL A 174 2.56 -21.26 5.57
CA VAL A 174 3.74 -22.11 5.37
C VAL A 174 3.17 -23.50 5.17
N ALA A 175 3.36 -24.05 3.98
CA ALA A 175 3.10 -25.46 3.70
C ALA A 175 4.16 -26.31 4.39
#